data_AF-A0A499U6F0-F1
#
_entry.id   AF-A0A499U6F0-F1
#
_cell.length_a   1.000
_cell.length_b   1.000
_cell.length_c   1.000
_cell.angle_alpha   90.00
_cell.angle_beta   90.00
_cell.angle_gamma   90.00
#
_symmetry.space_group_name_H-M   'P 1'
#
loop_
_entity.id
_entity.type
_entity.pdbx_description
1 polymer ?
#
loop_
_entity_poly.entity_id
_entity_poly.type
_entity_poly.pdbx_seq_one_letter_code
_entity_poly.pdbx_strand_id
1 'polypeptide(L)'
;MELENSTTVRMGLLQAYTELMNNRGDPRVQDWLMMSSPVPTLILCLSYVYFVKWLGPSLMENRKPFQMRGILILYNIFQITYNAWLFYEAVMVWYKNKYNIRCQPVDYSDSPAARHIAELCWWYYICKLTEFFDTISFVLRKKYDHIIWLHVIHHGTMPMSVWFGVKFTPGGHSIFFGTLNTFVHVVMYSYYLLAALGPKYHRFIWWKKYLTALQMTHFVAIMIHSFQLLFRENCDYPRFFVWWIGCHAILFYIFFSGFFKEKYGDKKLRDSATSGATQAKKVK
;
A
#
# COMPACT_ATOMS: atom_id res chain seq x y z
N MET A 1 5.08 43.04 10.67
CA MET A 1 4.36 42.07 11.53
C MET A 1 3.93 40.80 10.78
N GLU A 2 3.08 40.85 9.73
CA GLU A 2 2.72 39.62 8.96
C GLU A 2 3.87 39.00 8.16
N LEU A 3 4.70 39.81 7.51
CA LEU A 3 5.88 39.31 6.77
C LEU A 3 6.93 38.67 7.70
N GLU A 4 7.08 39.21 8.90
CA GLU A 4 8.03 38.77 9.92
C GLU A 4 7.57 37.46 10.57
N ASN A 5 6.26 37.33 10.83
CA ASN A 5 5.64 36.10 11.30
C ASN A 5 5.72 34.99 10.22
N SER A 6 5.50 35.33 8.95
CA SER A 6 5.65 34.38 7.83
C SER A 6 7.09 33.89 7.66
N THR A 7 8.07 34.78 7.81
CA THR A 7 9.50 34.45 7.69
C THR A 7 9.95 33.59 8.86
N THR A 8 9.49 33.88 10.09
CA THR A 8 9.80 33.11 11.30
C THR A 8 9.19 31.71 11.26
N VAL A 9 7.92 31.59 10.82
CA VAL A 9 7.27 30.28 10.61
C VAL A 9 7.96 29.48 9.52
N ARG A 10 8.35 30.11 8.41
CA ARG A 10 9.13 29.44 7.34
C ARG A 10 10.48 28.95 7.84
N MET A 11 11.21 29.76 8.62
CA MET A 11 12.49 29.37 9.20
C MET A 11 12.34 28.17 10.15
N GLY A 12 11.32 28.20 11.01
CA GLY A 12 11.03 27.11 11.95
C GLY A 12 10.61 25.81 11.25
N LEU A 13 9.81 25.89 10.19
CA LEU A 13 9.45 24.72 9.37
C LEU A 13 10.66 24.16 8.61
N LEU A 14 11.53 25.03 8.09
CA LEU A 14 12.75 24.60 7.40
C LEU A 14 13.72 23.91 8.35
N GLN A 15 13.89 24.45 9.57
CA GLN A 15 14.70 23.84 10.62
C GLN A 15 14.14 22.49 11.06
N ALA A 16 12.84 22.39 11.33
CA ALA A 16 12.19 21.13 11.69
C ALA A 16 12.30 20.08 10.58
N TYR A 17 12.14 20.50 9.31
CA TYR A 17 12.34 19.63 8.15
C TYR A 17 13.79 19.15 8.05
N THR A 18 14.76 20.06 8.18
CA THR A 18 16.19 19.74 8.10
C THR A 18 16.61 18.81 9.24
N GLU A 19 16.13 19.05 10.45
CA GLU A 19 16.39 18.19 11.61
C GLU A 19 15.77 16.79 11.44
N LEU A 20 14.52 16.72 10.97
CA LEU A 20 13.87 15.43 10.69
C LEU A 20 14.63 14.64 9.61
N MET A 21 14.98 15.29 8.49
CA MET A 21 15.58 14.63 7.34
C MET A 21 17.05 14.29 7.53
N ASN A 22 17.83 15.18 8.16
CA ASN A 22 19.28 15.00 8.28
C ASN A 22 19.69 14.33 9.61
N ASN A 23 18.93 14.52 10.69
CA ASN A 23 19.33 13.99 12.01
C ASN A 23 18.56 12.74 12.43
N ARG A 24 17.39 12.47 11.82
CA ARG A 24 16.59 11.27 12.14
C ARG A 24 16.45 10.27 11.00
N GLY A 25 16.72 10.70 9.76
CA GLY A 25 16.73 9.81 8.61
C GLY A 25 17.91 8.84 8.64
N ASP A 26 17.69 7.63 8.13
CA ASP A 26 18.76 6.65 7.99
C ASP A 26 19.75 7.12 6.91
N PRO A 27 21.04 7.33 7.25
CA PRO A 27 22.02 7.83 6.29
C PRO A 27 22.29 6.84 5.15
N ARG A 28 22.06 5.53 5.35
CA ARG A 28 22.36 4.49 4.35
C ARG A 28 21.51 4.63 3.09
N VAL A 29 20.31 5.21 3.22
CA VAL A 29 19.36 5.36 2.12
C VAL A 29 19.33 6.77 1.53
N GLN A 30 20.11 7.72 2.07
CA GLN A 30 20.03 9.14 1.73
C GLN A 30 20.16 9.42 0.22
N ASP A 31 21.12 8.76 -0.42
CA ASP A 31 21.47 8.99 -1.82
C ASP A 31 20.72 8.07 -2.79
N TRP A 32 19.82 7.23 -2.27
CA TRP A 32 19.01 6.36 -3.11
C TRP A 32 17.94 7.16 -3.84
N LEU A 33 17.57 6.67 -5.01
CA LEU A 33 16.56 7.30 -5.85
C LEU A 33 15.25 7.49 -5.05
N MET A 34 14.72 8.72 -5.09
CA MET A 34 13.52 9.18 -4.36
C MET A 34 13.67 9.28 -2.83
N MET A 35 14.86 9.12 -2.24
CA MET A 35 15.04 9.10 -0.77
C MET A 35 15.62 10.38 -0.15
N SER A 36 16.03 11.33 -0.99
CA SER A 36 16.54 12.64 -0.54
C SER A 36 15.46 13.53 0.10
N SER A 37 14.21 13.39 -0.32
CA SER A 37 13.08 14.18 0.17
C SER A 37 11.76 13.41 0.01
N PRO A 38 10.74 13.64 0.88
CA PRO A 38 9.39 13.10 0.66
C PRO A 38 8.67 13.77 -0.52
N VAL A 39 9.12 14.95 -0.95
CA VAL A 39 8.43 15.80 -1.94
C VAL A 39 8.23 15.09 -3.28
N PRO A 40 9.23 14.42 -3.88
CA PRO A 40 9.02 13.69 -5.14
C PRO A 40 7.92 12.61 -5.03
N THR A 41 7.92 11.83 -3.94
CA THR A 41 6.88 10.81 -3.70
C THR A 41 5.51 11.44 -3.54
N LEU A 42 5.43 12.53 -2.78
CA LEU A 42 4.18 13.26 -2.57
C LEU A 42 3.63 13.82 -3.89
N ILE A 43 4.49 14.41 -4.72
CA ILE A 43 4.10 14.89 -6.06
C ILE A 43 3.56 13.74 -6.89
N LEU A 44 4.25 12.59 -6.94
CA LEU A 44 3.76 11.43 -7.67
C LEU A 44 2.40 10.94 -7.16
N CYS A 45 2.20 10.84 -5.84
CA CYS A 45 0.92 10.47 -5.24
C CYS A 45 -0.20 11.45 -5.59
N LEU A 46 0.06 12.76 -5.53
CA LEU A 46 -0.93 13.80 -5.85
C LEU A 46 -1.23 13.82 -7.35
N SER A 47 -0.21 13.74 -8.21
CA SER A 47 -0.34 13.64 -9.66
C SER A 47 -1.12 12.39 -10.06
N TYR A 48 -0.87 11.27 -9.38
CA TYR A 48 -1.62 10.02 -9.55
C TYR A 48 -3.12 10.20 -9.25
N VAL A 49 -3.45 10.74 -8.07
CA VAL A 49 -4.86 11.00 -7.70
C VAL A 49 -5.49 11.96 -8.70
N TYR A 50 -4.76 13.01 -9.08
CA TYR A 50 -5.24 14.00 -10.03
C TYR A 50 -5.54 13.39 -11.40
N PHE A 51 -4.62 12.56 -11.91
CA PHE A 51 -4.78 11.86 -13.17
C PHE A 51 -5.96 10.90 -13.15
N VAL A 52 -6.07 10.07 -12.10
CA VAL A 52 -7.10 9.01 -12.05
C VAL A 52 -8.50 9.58 -11.88
N LYS A 53 -8.66 10.68 -11.12
CA LYS A 53 -9.98 11.26 -10.81
C LYS A 53 -10.46 12.31 -11.81
N TRP A 54 -9.56 13.09 -12.40
CA TRP A 54 -9.96 14.23 -13.24
C TRP A 54 -9.35 14.18 -14.64
N LEU A 55 -8.02 14.30 -14.75
CA LEU A 55 -7.38 14.50 -16.06
C LEU A 55 -7.58 13.30 -17.00
N GLY A 56 -7.32 12.09 -16.53
CA GLY A 56 -7.44 10.87 -17.32
C GLY A 56 -8.87 10.61 -17.83
N PRO A 57 -9.92 10.65 -16.97
CA PRO A 57 -11.30 10.56 -17.43
C PRO A 57 -11.70 11.64 -18.45
N SER A 58 -11.28 12.89 -18.24
CA SER A 58 -11.54 14.00 -19.17
C SER A 58 -10.86 13.77 -20.53
N LEU A 59 -9.59 13.36 -20.55
CA LEU A 59 -8.86 13.03 -21.79
C LEU A 59 -9.48 11.84 -22.54
N MET A 60 -10.12 10.92 -21.81
CA MET A 60 -10.73 9.71 -22.37
C MET A 60 -12.19 9.88 -22.77
N GLU A 61 -12.86 10.99 -22.42
CA GLU A 61 -14.29 11.22 -22.65
C GLU A 61 -14.68 10.95 -24.11
N ASN A 62 -13.98 11.60 -25.04
CA ASN A 62 -14.20 11.52 -26.48
C ASN A 62 -13.32 10.48 -27.20
N ARG A 63 -12.65 9.59 -26.45
CA ARG A 63 -11.79 8.54 -27.01
C ARG A 63 -12.40 7.15 -26.81
N LYS A 64 -12.09 6.25 -27.74
CA LYS A 64 -12.41 4.82 -27.60
C LYS A 64 -11.49 4.20 -26.52
N PRO A 65 -11.96 3.21 -25.75
CA PRO A 65 -11.14 2.54 -24.75
C PRO A 65 -9.94 1.85 -25.40
N PHE A 66 -8.75 2.01 -24.83
CA PHE A 66 -7.54 1.42 -25.36
C PHE A 66 -7.55 -0.12 -25.24
N GLN A 67 -7.16 -0.81 -26.31
CA GLN A 67 -7.01 -2.27 -26.32
C GLN A 67 -5.60 -2.66 -25.86
N MET A 68 -5.40 -2.70 -24.54
CA MET A 68 -4.07 -2.91 -23.93
C MET A 68 -3.87 -4.32 -23.40
N ARG A 69 -4.51 -5.33 -24.01
CA ARG A 69 -4.49 -6.71 -23.47
C ARG A 69 -3.07 -7.27 -23.34
N GLY A 70 -2.23 -7.11 -24.37
CA GLY A 70 -0.83 -7.56 -24.34
C GLY A 70 -0.02 -6.85 -23.26
N ILE A 71 -0.16 -5.52 -23.14
CA ILE A 71 0.49 -4.72 -22.10
C ILE A 71 0.08 -5.20 -20.71
N LEU A 72 -1.21 -5.46 -20.48
CA LEU A 72 -1.68 -5.97 -19.19
C LEU A 72 -1.15 -7.36 -18.86
N ILE A 73 -1.04 -8.25 -19.85
CA ILE A 73 -0.45 -9.58 -19.63
C ILE A 73 1.02 -9.42 -19.19
N LEU A 74 1.81 -8.64 -19.93
CA LEU A 74 3.22 -8.38 -19.59
C LEU A 74 3.37 -7.72 -18.23
N TYR A 75 2.55 -6.71 -17.95
CA TYR A 75 2.55 -6.00 -16.68
C TYR A 75 2.20 -6.92 -15.49
N ASN A 76 1.16 -7.75 -15.61
CA ASN A 76 0.81 -8.67 -14.54
C ASN A 76 1.88 -9.75 -14.34
N ILE A 77 2.52 -10.25 -15.41
CA ILE A 77 3.67 -11.17 -15.30
C ILE A 77 4.83 -10.48 -14.56
N PHE A 78 5.17 -9.26 -14.96
CA PHE A 78 6.18 -8.45 -14.28
C PHE A 78 5.86 -8.30 -12.79
N GLN A 79 4.63 -7.89 -12.44
CA GLN A 79 4.22 -7.73 -11.05
C GLN A 79 4.27 -9.03 -10.25
N ILE A 80 3.87 -10.16 -10.84
CA ILE A 80 4.00 -11.49 -10.22
C ILE A 80 5.48 -11.79 -9.93
N THR A 81 6.36 -11.62 -10.92
CA THR A 81 7.79 -11.93 -10.76
C THR A 81 8.46 -11.02 -9.75
N TYR A 82 8.15 -9.72 -9.76
CA TYR A 82 8.69 -8.75 -8.82
C TYR A 82 8.24 -9.07 -7.39
N ASN A 83 6.93 -9.22 -7.15
CA ASN A 83 6.43 -9.53 -5.81
C ASN A 83 6.90 -10.91 -5.33
N ALA A 84 7.05 -11.89 -6.21
CA ALA A 84 7.60 -13.19 -5.84
C ALA A 84 9.07 -13.11 -5.43
N TRP A 85 9.87 -12.32 -6.15
CA TRP A 85 11.26 -12.05 -5.78
C TRP A 85 11.35 -11.32 -4.43
N LEU A 86 10.58 -10.25 -4.22
CA LEU A 86 10.55 -9.54 -2.93
C LEU A 86 10.12 -10.45 -1.78
N PHE A 87 9.11 -11.29 -2.00
CA PHE A 87 8.65 -12.25 -1.01
C PHE A 87 9.75 -13.27 -0.67
N TYR A 88 10.43 -13.81 -1.68
CA TYR A 88 11.55 -14.72 -1.48
C TYR A 88 12.68 -14.06 -0.69
N GLU A 89 13.13 -12.88 -1.11
CA GLU A 89 14.19 -12.14 -0.41
C GLU A 89 13.81 -11.83 1.04
N ALA A 90 12.55 -11.43 1.30
CA ALA A 90 12.07 -11.16 2.64
C ALA A 90 12.07 -12.43 3.51
N VAL A 91 11.62 -13.57 2.98
CA VAL A 91 11.68 -14.86 3.68
C VAL A 91 13.14 -15.28 3.95
N MET A 92 14.04 -15.06 3.00
CA MET A 92 15.46 -15.35 3.16
C MET A 92 16.12 -14.45 4.21
N VAL A 93 15.75 -13.16 4.27
CA VAL A 93 16.15 -12.25 5.34
C VAL A 93 15.71 -12.80 6.70
N TRP A 94 14.44 -13.23 6.82
CA TRP A 94 13.93 -13.79 8.06
C TRP A 94 14.69 -15.04 8.50
N TYR A 95 14.94 -15.95 7.57
CA TYR A 95 15.64 -17.19 7.84
C TYR A 95 17.11 -16.97 8.20
N LYS A 96 17.87 -16.25 7.36
CA LYS A 96 19.31 -16.04 7.54
C LYS A 96 19.64 -15.20 8.77
N ASN A 97 18.85 -14.16 9.04
CA ASN A 97 19.07 -13.25 10.16
C ASN A 97 18.34 -13.69 11.45
N LYS A 98 17.68 -14.86 11.43
CA LYS A 98 16.95 -15.43 12.57
C LYS A 98 15.97 -14.43 13.21
N TYR A 99 15.16 -13.80 12.36
CA TYR A 99 14.22 -12.76 12.79
C TYR A 99 13.28 -13.27 13.88
N ASN A 100 13.08 -12.44 14.89
CA ASN A 100 12.16 -12.74 15.98
C ASN A 100 10.78 -12.12 15.69
N ILE A 101 9.80 -12.98 15.40
CA ILE A 101 8.40 -12.59 15.13
C ILE A 101 7.73 -11.81 16.27
N ARG A 102 8.28 -11.89 17.50
CA ARG A 102 7.72 -11.21 18.66
C ARG A 102 8.20 -9.76 18.78
N CYS A 103 9.49 -9.55 18.54
CA CYS A 103 10.14 -8.25 18.61
C CYS A 103 11.42 -8.32 17.78
N GLN A 104 11.44 -7.54 16.70
CA GLN A 104 12.63 -7.38 15.88
C GLN A 104 12.98 -5.88 15.78
N PRO A 105 14.06 -5.43 16.44
CA PRO A 105 14.55 -4.07 16.26
C PRO A 105 15.12 -3.87 14.86
N VAL A 106 15.28 -2.62 14.45
CA VAL A 106 15.94 -2.26 13.20
C VAL A 106 17.45 -2.29 13.43
N ASP A 107 18.19 -2.98 12.55
CA ASP A 107 19.64 -2.93 12.55
C ASP A 107 20.10 -1.74 11.68
N TYR A 108 20.62 -0.70 12.32
CA TYR A 108 21.16 0.51 11.68
C TYR A 108 22.65 0.42 11.34
N SER A 109 23.29 -0.73 11.58
CA SER A 109 24.69 -0.93 11.23
C SER A 109 24.93 -0.86 9.72
N ASP A 110 26.18 -0.65 9.33
CA ASP A 110 26.59 -0.67 7.94
C ASP A 110 27.01 -2.06 7.44
N SER A 111 26.57 -3.11 8.15
CA SER A 111 26.88 -4.49 7.78
C SER A 111 26.23 -4.86 6.45
N PRO A 112 26.82 -5.80 5.67
CA PRO A 112 26.23 -6.25 4.41
C PRO A 112 24.79 -6.76 4.56
N ALA A 113 24.49 -7.42 5.69
CA ALA A 113 23.14 -7.91 5.98
C ALA A 113 22.15 -6.77 6.24
N ALA A 114 22.52 -5.78 7.06
CA ALA A 114 21.66 -4.64 7.38
C ALA A 114 21.40 -3.74 6.16
N ARG A 115 22.44 -3.51 5.34
CA ARG A 115 22.29 -2.80 4.05
C ARG A 115 21.35 -3.52 3.09
N HIS A 116 21.51 -4.83 2.94
CA HIS A 116 20.63 -5.62 2.09
C HIS A 116 19.16 -5.58 2.53
N ILE A 117 18.90 -5.57 3.85
CA ILE A 117 17.53 -5.41 4.39
C ILE A 117 16.96 -4.02 4.04
N ALA A 118 17.77 -2.97 4.15
CA ALA A 118 17.36 -1.63 3.76
C ALA A 118 17.07 -1.54 2.25
N GLU A 119 17.91 -2.16 1.41
CA GLU A 119 17.74 -2.23 -0.04
C GLU A 119 16.43 -2.94 -0.39
N LEU A 120 16.11 -4.04 0.31
CA LEU A 120 14.86 -4.76 0.15
C LEU A 120 13.64 -3.88 0.49
N CYS A 121 13.71 -3.10 1.58
CA CYS A 121 12.68 -2.11 1.91
C CYS A 121 12.50 -1.05 0.81
N TRP A 122 13.61 -0.58 0.22
CA TRP A 122 13.56 0.37 -0.88
C TRP A 122 12.99 -0.24 -2.17
N TRP A 123 13.36 -1.46 -2.52
CA TRP A 123 12.77 -2.17 -3.65
C TRP A 123 11.27 -2.42 -3.44
N TYR A 124 10.84 -2.71 -2.21
CA TYR A 124 9.42 -2.77 -1.89
C TYR A 124 8.72 -1.42 -2.09
N TYR A 125 9.36 -0.30 -1.72
CA TYR A 125 8.86 1.05 -2.03
C TYR A 125 8.73 1.30 -3.54
N ILE A 126 9.75 0.96 -4.33
CA ILE A 126 9.70 1.08 -5.80
C ILE A 126 8.57 0.23 -6.37
N CYS A 127 8.39 -1.00 -5.88
CA CYS A 127 7.26 -1.85 -6.26
C CYS A 127 5.94 -1.10 -6.09
N LYS A 128 5.70 -0.41 -4.96
CA LYS A 128 4.45 0.36 -4.76
C LYS A 128 4.24 1.48 -5.77
N LEU A 129 5.30 2.13 -6.25
CA LEU A 129 5.18 3.13 -7.32
C LEU A 129 4.74 2.49 -8.64
N THR A 130 5.23 1.28 -8.95
CA THR A 130 4.83 0.58 -10.19
C THR A 130 3.34 0.21 -10.21
N GLU A 131 2.72 0.03 -9.03
CA GLU A 131 1.30 -0.31 -8.89
C GLU A 131 0.36 0.84 -9.26
N PHE A 132 0.86 2.08 -9.41
CA PHE A 132 0.06 3.17 -9.97
C PHE A 132 -0.49 2.84 -11.36
N PHE A 133 0.20 1.97 -12.11
CA PHE A 133 -0.27 1.54 -13.41
C PHE A 133 -1.61 0.79 -13.36
N ASP A 134 -1.97 0.18 -12.22
CA ASP A 134 -3.24 -0.56 -12.07
C ASP A 134 -4.45 0.33 -12.39
N THR A 135 -4.61 1.45 -11.69
CA THR A 135 -5.72 2.40 -11.95
C THR A 135 -5.56 3.14 -13.26
N ILE A 136 -4.34 3.54 -13.62
CA ILE A 136 -4.09 4.21 -14.90
C ILE A 136 -4.61 3.33 -16.04
N SER A 137 -4.38 2.02 -15.96
CA SER A 137 -4.90 1.07 -16.93
C SER A 137 -6.43 0.98 -16.94
N PHE A 138 -7.10 1.10 -15.78
CA PHE A 138 -8.56 1.16 -15.71
C PHE A 138 -9.13 2.41 -16.35
N VAL A 139 -8.50 3.58 -16.14
CA VAL A 139 -8.89 4.85 -16.76
C VAL A 139 -8.78 4.76 -18.27
N LEU A 140 -7.63 4.34 -18.79
CA LEU A 140 -7.38 4.23 -20.23
C LEU A 140 -8.30 3.19 -20.93
N ARG A 141 -8.82 2.23 -20.18
CA ARG A 141 -9.79 1.23 -20.67
C ARG A 141 -11.26 1.63 -20.43
N LYS A 142 -11.51 2.81 -19.86
CA LYS A 142 -12.84 3.30 -19.44
C LYS A 142 -13.56 2.29 -18.53
N LYS A 143 -12.82 1.65 -17.61
CA LYS A 143 -13.33 0.70 -16.62
C LYS A 143 -13.52 1.37 -15.26
N TYR A 144 -14.27 2.46 -15.24
CA TYR A 144 -14.43 3.32 -14.06
C TYR A 144 -15.07 2.58 -12.86
N ASP A 145 -15.93 1.58 -13.10
CA ASP A 145 -16.50 0.73 -12.03
C ASP A 145 -15.45 -0.01 -11.20
N HIS A 146 -14.23 -0.17 -11.74
CA HIS A 146 -13.12 -0.83 -11.04
C HIS A 146 -12.32 0.17 -10.19
N ILE A 147 -12.48 1.48 -10.42
CA ILE A 147 -11.79 2.56 -9.72
C ILE A 147 -12.62 2.96 -8.49
N ILE A 148 -12.71 2.02 -7.54
CA ILE A 148 -13.39 2.26 -6.26
C ILE A 148 -12.52 3.11 -5.34
N TRP A 149 -13.15 3.80 -4.39
CA TRP A 149 -12.49 4.64 -3.39
C TRP A 149 -11.35 3.92 -2.66
N LEU A 150 -11.57 2.66 -2.28
CA LEU A 150 -10.57 1.80 -1.65
C LEU A 150 -9.25 1.77 -2.45
N HIS A 151 -9.33 1.57 -3.76
CA HIS A 151 -8.15 1.38 -4.61
C HIS A 151 -7.41 2.71 -4.85
N VAL A 152 -8.14 3.82 -5.01
CA VAL A 152 -7.52 5.15 -5.13
C VAL A 152 -6.84 5.59 -3.84
N ILE A 153 -7.49 5.40 -2.68
CA ILE A 153 -6.92 5.76 -1.38
C ILE A 153 -5.73 4.87 -1.05
N HIS A 154 -5.84 3.56 -1.31
CA HIS A 154 -4.74 2.62 -1.09
C HIS A 154 -3.52 2.99 -1.93
N HIS A 155 -3.61 2.99 -3.26
CA HIS A 155 -2.45 3.31 -4.09
C HIS A 155 -1.99 4.76 -3.91
N GLY A 156 -2.90 5.70 -3.66
CA GLY A 156 -2.53 7.09 -3.41
C GLY A 156 -1.73 7.31 -2.12
N THR A 157 -1.95 6.50 -1.07
CA THR A 157 -1.29 6.69 0.23
C THR A 157 -0.14 5.71 0.50
N MET A 158 -0.19 4.50 -0.05
CA MET A 158 0.79 3.44 0.25
C MET A 158 2.25 3.81 -0.10
N PRO A 159 2.57 4.36 -1.28
CA PRO A 159 3.95 4.76 -1.59
C PRO A 159 4.51 5.80 -0.61
N MET A 160 3.70 6.79 -0.22
CA MET A 160 4.09 7.80 0.76
C MET A 160 4.27 7.18 2.16
N SER A 161 3.38 6.27 2.54
CA SER A 161 3.46 5.56 3.82
C SER A 161 4.72 4.70 3.93
N VAL A 162 5.04 3.95 2.86
CA VAL A 162 6.24 3.11 2.81
C VAL A 162 7.51 3.96 2.74
N TRP A 163 7.49 5.11 2.06
CA TRP A 163 8.63 6.05 1.99
C TRP A 163 9.13 6.44 3.39
N PHE A 164 8.22 6.74 4.33
CA PHE A 164 8.61 7.01 5.73
C PHE A 164 9.23 5.78 6.40
N GLY A 165 8.70 4.59 6.12
CA GLY A 165 9.27 3.34 6.63
C GLY A 165 10.71 3.13 6.15
N VAL A 166 10.99 3.29 4.85
CA VAL A 166 12.35 3.16 4.31
C VAL A 166 13.27 4.24 4.86
N LYS A 167 12.78 5.47 4.99
CA LYS A 167 13.61 6.61 5.40
C LYS A 167 14.06 6.53 6.85
N PHE A 168 13.21 6.04 7.75
CA PHE A 168 13.43 6.13 9.19
C PHE A 168 13.57 4.79 9.88
N THR A 169 12.98 3.73 9.32
CA THR A 169 12.99 2.38 9.92
C THR A 169 13.16 1.30 8.85
N PRO A 170 14.24 1.31 8.04
CA PRO A 170 14.43 0.34 6.98
C PRO A 170 14.79 -1.03 7.57
N GLY A 171 13.76 -1.82 7.87
CA GLY A 171 13.88 -3.19 8.33
C GLY A 171 13.17 -3.50 9.64
N GLY A 172 13.68 -4.50 10.34
CA GLY A 172 13.17 -4.94 11.64
C GLY A 172 11.73 -5.45 11.57
N HIS A 173 10.94 -5.09 12.58
CA HIS A 173 9.55 -5.55 12.74
C HIS A 173 8.65 -5.26 11.53
N SER A 174 8.98 -4.22 10.76
CA SER A 174 8.23 -3.81 9.57
C SER A 174 8.32 -4.82 8.41
N ILE A 175 9.38 -5.63 8.32
CA ILE A 175 9.55 -6.59 7.20
C ILE A 175 8.37 -7.58 7.14
N PHE A 176 7.74 -7.90 8.27
CA PHE A 176 6.58 -8.79 8.32
C PHE A 176 5.43 -8.32 7.40
N PHE A 177 5.08 -7.02 7.45
CA PHE A 177 3.97 -6.51 6.66
C PHE A 177 4.30 -6.55 5.16
N GLY A 178 5.55 -6.21 4.79
CA GLY A 178 6.02 -6.28 3.41
C GLY A 178 6.02 -7.72 2.89
N THR A 179 6.42 -8.68 3.72
CA THR A 179 6.42 -10.12 3.39
C THR A 179 5.00 -10.62 3.11
N LEU A 180 4.04 -10.35 4.00
CA LEU A 180 2.66 -10.76 3.77
C LEU A 180 2.01 -10.04 2.57
N ASN A 181 2.30 -8.76 2.40
CA ASN A 181 1.74 -7.98 1.30
C ASN A 181 2.22 -8.52 -0.06
N THR A 182 3.52 -8.72 -0.22
CA THR A 182 4.11 -9.25 -1.46
C THR A 182 3.56 -10.63 -1.81
N PHE A 183 3.41 -11.53 -0.83
CA PHE A 183 2.74 -12.82 -1.04
C PHE A 183 1.32 -12.66 -1.57
N VAL A 184 0.50 -11.82 -0.93
CA VAL A 184 -0.88 -11.62 -1.38
C VAL A 184 -0.92 -10.92 -2.75
N HIS A 185 0.03 -10.03 -3.05
CA HIS A 185 0.16 -9.41 -4.36
C HIS A 185 0.54 -10.42 -5.46
N VAL A 186 1.38 -11.43 -5.18
CA VAL A 186 1.62 -12.54 -6.12
C VAL A 186 0.30 -13.23 -6.49
N VAL A 187 -0.53 -13.56 -5.50
CA VAL A 187 -1.83 -14.22 -5.73
C VAL A 187 -2.81 -13.29 -6.45
N MET A 188 -2.85 -12.00 -6.09
CA MET A 188 -3.71 -11.00 -6.70
C MET A 188 -3.36 -10.74 -8.17
N TYR A 189 -2.08 -10.54 -8.49
CA TYR A 189 -1.66 -10.33 -9.88
C TYR A 189 -1.78 -11.60 -10.72
N SER A 190 -1.65 -12.78 -10.11
CA SER A 190 -1.99 -14.05 -10.78
C SER A 190 -3.47 -14.10 -11.17
N TYR A 191 -4.37 -13.65 -10.29
CA TYR A 191 -5.79 -13.49 -10.62
C TYR A 191 -6.00 -12.50 -11.78
N TYR A 192 -5.33 -11.34 -11.75
CA TYR A 192 -5.47 -10.32 -12.80
C TYR A 192 -4.90 -10.77 -14.14
N LEU A 193 -3.80 -11.53 -14.15
CA LEU A 193 -3.26 -12.16 -15.34
C LEU A 193 -4.28 -13.10 -15.98
N LEU A 194 -4.86 -14.02 -15.19
CA LEU A 194 -5.90 -14.94 -15.67
C LEU A 194 -7.13 -14.20 -16.20
N ALA A 195 -7.53 -13.11 -15.55
CA ALA A 195 -8.62 -12.25 -16.04
C ALA A 195 -8.26 -11.54 -17.36
N ALA A 196 -6.99 -11.17 -17.58
CA ALA A 196 -6.52 -10.54 -18.82
C ALA A 196 -6.41 -11.52 -20.01
N LEU A 197 -6.30 -12.84 -19.75
CA LEU A 197 -6.33 -13.88 -20.79
C LEU A 197 -7.73 -14.07 -21.43
N GLY A 198 -8.74 -13.36 -20.95
CA GLY A 198 -10.03 -13.21 -21.61
C GLY A 198 -11.05 -14.31 -21.28
N PRO A 199 -12.21 -14.33 -21.99
CA PRO A 199 -13.40 -15.06 -21.57
C PRO A 199 -13.20 -16.57 -21.39
N LYS A 200 -12.32 -17.19 -22.20
CA LYS A 200 -11.99 -18.62 -22.10
C LYS A 200 -11.43 -19.01 -20.72
N TYR A 201 -10.75 -18.08 -20.06
CA TYR A 201 -10.12 -18.31 -18.75
C TYR A 201 -10.97 -17.84 -17.57
N HIS A 202 -12.09 -17.14 -17.82
CA HIS A 202 -12.98 -16.67 -16.76
C HIS A 202 -13.59 -17.80 -15.92
N ARG A 203 -13.66 -19.02 -16.46
CA ARG A 203 -14.09 -20.21 -15.70
C ARG A 203 -13.15 -20.56 -14.53
N PHE A 204 -11.87 -20.21 -14.62
CA PHE A 204 -10.85 -20.57 -13.63
C PHE A 204 -10.71 -19.56 -12.48
N ILE A 205 -11.38 -18.40 -12.57
CA ILE A 205 -11.27 -17.31 -11.58
C ILE A 205 -12.46 -17.28 -10.60
N TRP A 206 -13.11 -18.43 -10.36
CA TRP A 206 -14.23 -18.60 -9.42
C TRP A 206 -13.86 -18.22 -7.98
N TRP A 207 -12.57 -18.23 -7.65
CA TRP A 207 -12.04 -18.00 -6.30
C TRP A 207 -11.86 -16.53 -5.92
N LYS A 208 -12.41 -15.58 -6.69
CA LYS A 208 -12.35 -14.14 -6.42
C LYS A 208 -12.73 -13.76 -4.98
N LYS A 209 -13.75 -14.42 -4.41
CA LYS A 209 -14.19 -14.19 -3.03
C LYS A 209 -13.10 -14.58 -2.02
N TYR A 210 -12.42 -15.70 -2.26
CA TYR A 210 -11.32 -16.17 -1.40
C TYR A 210 -10.09 -15.28 -1.51
N LEU A 211 -9.83 -14.68 -2.68
CA LEU A 211 -8.79 -13.65 -2.80
C LEU A 211 -9.07 -12.45 -1.90
N THR A 212 -10.31 -11.93 -1.91
CA THR A 212 -10.68 -10.82 -1.02
C THR A 212 -10.61 -11.22 0.46
N ALA A 213 -11.01 -12.45 0.79
CA ALA A 213 -10.85 -12.97 2.15
C ALA A 213 -9.37 -13.06 2.56
N LEU A 214 -8.49 -13.54 1.68
CA LEU A 214 -7.04 -13.59 1.91
C LEU A 214 -6.46 -12.18 2.16
N GLN A 215 -6.90 -11.18 1.40
CA GLN A 215 -6.52 -9.78 1.62
C GLN A 215 -6.94 -9.30 3.02
N MET A 216 -8.19 -9.58 3.42
CA MET A 216 -8.66 -9.22 4.76
C MET A 216 -7.88 -9.94 5.87
N THR A 217 -7.61 -11.24 5.71
CA THR A 217 -6.85 -12.03 6.68
C THR A 217 -5.42 -11.50 6.84
N HIS A 218 -4.75 -11.05 5.77
CA HIS A 218 -3.41 -10.49 5.92
C HIS A 218 -3.43 -9.21 6.77
N PHE A 219 -4.47 -8.37 6.67
CA PHE A 219 -4.52 -7.14 7.46
C PHE A 219 -4.67 -7.46 8.94
N VAL A 220 -5.47 -8.48 9.27
CA VAL A 220 -5.59 -8.97 10.65
C VAL A 220 -4.25 -9.48 11.17
N ALA A 221 -3.52 -10.27 10.37
CA ALA A 221 -2.18 -10.73 10.76
C ALA A 221 -1.21 -9.56 10.98
N ILE A 222 -1.21 -8.55 10.11
CA ILE A 222 -0.39 -7.34 10.26
C ILE A 222 -0.76 -6.55 11.52
N MET A 223 -2.06 -6.41 11.83
CA MET A 223 -2.53 -5.72 13.04
C MET A 223 -2.05 -6.44 14.31
N ILE A 224 -2.24 -7.76 14.39
CA ILE A 224 -1.78 -8.55 15.53
C ILE A 224 -0.26 -8.43 15.67
N HIS A 225 0.46 -8.62 14.57
CA HIS A 225 1.91 -8.53 14.57
C HIS A 225 2.40 -7.14 14.98
N SER A 226 1.78 -6.05 14.52
CA SER A 226 2.18 -4.69 14.87
C SER A 226 1.85 -4.39 16.34
N PHE A 227 0.59 -4.53 16.74
CA PHE A 227 0.13 -4.14 18.07
C PHE A 227 0.67 -5.02 19.20
N GLN A 228 1.19 -6.22 18.92
CA GLN A 228 1.87 -7.01 19.95
C GLN A 228 3.03 -6.23 20.62
N LEU A 229 3.67 -5.32 19.87
CA LEU A 229 4.77 -4.52 20.42
C LEU A 229 4.29 -3.60 21.53
N LEU A 230 3.05 -3.10 21.47
CA LEU A 230 2.48 -2.22 22.51
C LEU A 230 2.46 -2.88 23.90
N PHE A 231 2.39 -4.22 23.96
CA PHE A 231 2.42 -4.99 25.19
C PHE A 231 3.81 -5.49 25.58
N ARG A 232 4.86 -5.09 24.83
CA ARG A 232 6.25 -5.48 25.06
C ARG A 232 7.09 -4.24 25.27
N GLU A 233 7.34 -3.87 26.51
CA GLU A 233 8.08 -2.65 26.86
C GLU A 233 9.54 -2.72 26.40
N ASN A 234 10.18 -3.89 26.46
CA ASN A 234 11.60 -4.10 26.18
C ASN A 234 11.96 -4.25 24.68
N CYS A 235 11.11 -3.80 23.77
CA CYS A 235 11.41 -3.87 22.34
C CYS A 235 11.90 -2.52 21.80
N ASP A 236 13.13 -2.49 21.31
CA ASP A 236 13.74 -1.31 20.69
C ASP A 236 13.28 -1.13 19.23
N TYR A 237 11.97 -1.01 19.05
CA TYR A 237 11.35 -0.66 17.78
C TYR A 237 10.51 0.61 17.95
N PRO A 238 10.66 1.62 17.07
CA PRO A 238 10.00 2.90 17.26
C PRO A 238 8.47 2.80 17.33
N ARG A 239 7.89 3.25 18.46
CA ARG A 239 6.45 3.18 18.75
C ARG A 239 5.58 3.91 17.75
N PHE A 240 6.09 5.01 17.19
CA PHE A 240 5.42 5.75 16.13
C PHE A 240 5.07 4.85 14.94
N PHE A 241 6.02 4.02 14.49
CA PHE A 241 5.81 3.13 13.35
C PHE A 241 4.87 1.96 13.67
N VAL A 242 4.78 1.54 14.92
CA VAL A 242 3.79 0.55 15.38
C VAL A 242 2.36 1.06 15.17
N TRP A 243 2.09 2.27 15.65
CA TRP A 243 0.80 2.94 15.46
C TRP A 243 0.55 3.24 13.99
N TRP A 244 1.56 3.73 13.27
CA TRP A 244 1.45 4.03 11.85
C TRP A 244 1.02 2.80 11.04
N ILE A 245 1.74 1.67 11.16
CA ILE A 245 1.43 0.43 10.43
C ILE A 245 0.08 -0.14 10.89
N GLY A 246 -0.17 -0.18 12.21
CA GLY A 246 -1.39 -0.73 12.77
C GLY A 246 -2.65 0.03 12.35
N CYS A 247 -2.63 1.37 12.42
CA CYS A 247 -3.76 2.21 12.02
C CYS A 247 -4.03 2.13 10.50
N HIS A 248 -2.99 2.08 9.66
CA HIS A 248 -3.17 1.85 8.22
C HIS A 248 -3.82 0.48 7.95
N ALA A 249 -3.39 -0.57 8.65
CA ALA A 249 -3.98 -1.89 8.51
C ALA A 249 -5.47 -1.92 8.95
N ILE A 250 -5.84 -1.22 10.03
CA ILE A 250 -7.24 -1.04 10.45
C ILE A 250 -8.04 -0.33 9.36
N LEU A 251 -7.54 0.79 8.83
CA LEU A 251 -8.21 1.57 7.80
C LEU A 251 -8.52 0.70 6.56
N PHE A 252 -7.53 0.00 6.04
CA PHE A 252 -7.72 -0.86 4.88
C PHE A 252 -8.60 -2.07 5.18
N TYR A 253 -8.50 -2.65 6.38
CA TYR A 253 -9.41 -3.72 6.80
C TYR A 253 -10.87 -3.26 6.78
N ILE A 254 -11.18 -2.06 7.29
CA ILE A 254 -12.53 -1.50 7.26
C ILE A 254 -13.02 -1.33 5.82
N PHE A 255 -12.19 -0.76 4.93
CA PHE A 255 -12.55 -0.59 3.54
C PHE A 255 -12.77 -1.91 2.80
N PHE A 256 -11.90 -2.91 3.00
CA PHE A 256 -12.05 -4.24 2.42
C PHE A 256 -13.27 -4.98 2.98
N SER A 257 -13.56 -4.83 4.28
CA SER A 257 -14.75 -5.40 4.92
C SER A 257 -16.03 -4.79 4.35
N GLY A 258 -16.06 -3.47 4.17
CA GLY A 258 -17.16 -2.77 3.49
C GLY A 258 -17.37 -3.28 2.07
N PHE A 259 -16.30 -3.35 1.26
CA PHE A 259 -16.34 -3.90 -0.09
C PHE A 259 -16.81 -5.36 -0.14
N PHE A 260 -16.33 -6.20 0.79
CA PHE A 260 -16.72 -7.61 0.86
C PHE A 260 -18.21 -7.76 1.17
N LYS A 261 -18.72 -7.00 2.15
CA LYS A 261 -20.15 -7.00 2.51
C LYS A 261 -21.03 -6.49 1.37
N GLU A 262 -20.62 -5.43 0.68
CA GLU A 262 -21.37 -4.87 -0.45
C GLU A 262 -21.48 -5.88 -1.61
N LYS A 263 -20.38 -6.56 -1.91
CA LYS A 263 -20.24 -7.42 -3.09
C LYS A 263 -20.69 -8.86 -2.88
N TYR A 264 -20.48 -9.41 -1.69
CA TYR A 264 -20.70 -10.82 -1.36
C TYR A 264 -21.64 -11.03 -0.17
N GLY A 265 -22.14 -9.96 0.45
CA GLY A 265 -23.15 -10.05 1.50
C GLY A 265 -24.50 -10.56 0.97
N ASP A 266 -25.28 -11.14 1.87
CA ASP A 266 -26.54 -11.78 1.53
C ASP A 266 -27.60 -10.73 1.12
N LYS A 267 -28.22 -10.91 -0.05
CA LYS A 267 -29.21 -9.94 -0.59
C LYS A 267 -30.35 -9.67 0.39
N LYS A 268 -30.81 -10.72 1.08
CA LYS A 268 -31.90 -10.64 2.07
C LYS A 268 -31.58 -9.67 3.23
N LEU A 269 -30.36 -9.69 3.76
CA LEU A 269 -29.96 -8.80 4.86
C LEU A 269 -29.86 -7.34 4.42
N ARG A 270 -29.47 -7.10 3.16
CA ARG A 270 -29.33 -5.77 2.58
C ARG A 270 -30.69 -5.11 2.32
N ASP A 271 -31.66 -5.90 1.84
CA ASP A 271 -33.02 -5.43 1.60
C ASP A 271 -33.74 -5.16 2.94
N SER A 272 -33.60 -6.03 3.96
CA SER A 272 -34.18 -5.80 5.29
C SER A 272 -33.63 -4.56 6.01
N ALA A 273 -32.34 -4.25 5.89
CA ALA A 273 -31.75 -3.04 6.47
C ALA A 273 -32.27 -1.75 5.80
N THR A 274 -32.52 -1.81 4.49
CA THR A 274 -33.06 -0.68 3.71
C THR A 274 -34.56 -0.48 4.01
N SER A 275 -35.32 -1.57 4.18
CA SER A 275 -36.72 -1.54 4.62
C SER A 275 -36.88 -0.97 6.03
N GLY A 276 -36.01 -1.34 6.97
CA GLY A 276 -36.02 -0.83 8.35
C GLY A 276 -35.69 0.68 8.43
N ALA A 277 -34.72 1.16 7.65
CA ALA A 277 -34.38 2.58 7.57
C ALA A 277 -35.49 3.43 6.94
N THR A 278 -36.27 2.85 6.01
CA THR A 278 -37.41 3.52 5.36
C THR A 278 -38.63 3.58 6.27
N GLN A 279 -38.86 2.56 7.11
CA GLN A 279 -39.89 2.60 8.16
C GLN A 279 -39.55 3.59 9.28
N ALA A 280 -38.29 3.65 9.73
CA ALA A 280 -37.88 4.60 10.78
C ALA A 280 -38.00 6.08 10.37
N LYS A 281 -37.92 6.39 9.06
CA LYS A 281 -38.18 7.74 8.53
C LYS A 281 -39.67 8.10 8.36
N LYS A 282 -40.58 7.13 8.43
CA LYS A 282 -42.04 7.36 8.34
C LYS A 282 -42.72 7.51 9.70
N VAL A 283 -41.99 7.30 10.80
CA VAL A 283 -42.52 7.34 12.19
C VAL A 283 -42.04 8.60 12.94
N LYS A 284 -41.44 9.57 12.24
CA LYS A 284 -41.23 10.95 12.70
C LYS A 284 -42.01 11.89 11.80
#